data_AF-A0A977KWS4-F1
#
_entry.id   AF-A0A977KWS4-F1
#
_cell.length_a   1.000
_cell.length_b   1.000
_cell.length_c   1.000
_cell.angle_alpha   90.00
_cell.angle_beta   90.00
_cell.angle_gamma   90.00
#
_symmetry.space_group_name_H-M   'P 1'
#
loop_
_entity.id
_entity.type
_entity.pdbx_description
1 polymer ?
#
loop_
_entity_poly.entity_id
_entity_poly.type
_entity_poly.pdbx_seq_one_letter_code
_entity_poly.pdbx_strand_id
1 'polypeptide(L)'
;MNTSQINVLVVFANPRGTSPLRLSTEDRVIRESIRLSRYRNDISLTIRHATTVHDLRRSLLDEDFQIVHISGHGTGSGLVLEDDAGGIYVPPQQALADLFQAYKSIQCVILNACYSISQGELMSLGIPFTIGMEGSIGCDL
;
A
#
# COMPACT_ATOMS: atom_id res chain seq x y z
N MET A 1 28.74 10.73 6.48
CA MET A 1 28.06 9.44 6.22
C MET A 1 26.72 9.81 5.62
N ASN A 2 26.57 9.67 4.30
CA ASN A 2 25.33 10.02 3.60
C ASN A 2 24.57 8.72 3.36
N THR A 3 23.93 8.18 4.40
CA THR A 3 22.96 7.10 4.19
C THR A 3 21.66 7.77 3.75
N SER A 4 21.35 7.64 2.45
CA SER A 4 20.06 8.10 1.94
C SER A 4 18.96 7.31 2.65
N GLN A 5 18.18 8.01 3.48
CA GLN A 5 17.06 7.46 4.22
C GLN A 5 16.01 6.92 3.23
N ILE A 6 15.50 5.70 3.49
CA ILE A 6 14.46 5.07 2.69
C ILE A 6 13.11 5.57 3.20
N ASN A 7 12.40 6.34 2.39
CA ASN A 7 11.06 6.81 2.69
C ASN A 7 10.04 5.75 2.29
N VAL A 8 9.23 5.35 3.27
CA VAL A 8 8.18 4.34 3.14
C VAL A 8 6.83 4.98 3.40
N LEU A 9 5.96 4.94 2.40
CA LEU A 9 4.56 5.30 2.54
C LEU A 9 3.76 4.04 2.85
N VAL A 10 3.02 4.03 3.96
CA VAL A 10 2.06 2.98 4.30
C VAL A 10 0.65 3.55 4.24
N VAL A 11 -0.20 2.89 3.49
CA VAL A 11 -1.60 3.26 3.29
C VAL A 11 -2.50 2.14 3.77
N PHE A 12 -3.46 2.51 4.61
CA PHE A 12 -4.48 1.63 5.14
C PHE A 12 -5.86 2.02 4.60
N ALA A 13 -6.53 1.08 3.93
CA ALA A 13 -7.89 1.25 3.41
C ALA A 13 -8.86 0.27 4.07
N ASN A 14 -9.95 0.78 4.65
CA ASN A 14 -10.97 -0.03 5.30
C ASN A 14 -12.38 0.55 5.05
N PRO A 15 -12.84 0.56 3.79
CA PRO A 15 -14.10 1.19 3.41
C PRO A 15 -15.31 0.61 4.14
N ARG A 16 -16.31 1.45 4.34
CA ARG A 16 -17.60 1.04 4.91
C ARG A 16 -18.25 -0.01 4.00
N GLY A 17 -18.81 -1.05 4.62
CA GLY A 17 -19.45 -2.14 3.90
C GLY A 17 -18.55 -3.34 3.62
N THR A 18 -17.29 -3.32 4.06
CA THR A 18 -16.40 -4.51 4.06
C THR A 18 -16.31 -5.15 5.44
N SER A 19 -15.74 -6.36 5.50
CA SER A 19 -15.41 -6.98 6.79
C SER A 19 -14.31 -6.18 7.49
N PRO A 20 -14.43 -5.86 8.79
CA PRO A 20 -13.42 -5.03 9.45
C PRO A 20 -12.03 -5.67 9.44
N LEU A 21 -11.03 -4.94 8.91
CA LEU A 21 -9.63 -5.31 9.05
C LEU A 21 -9.01 -4.74 10.32
N ARG A 22 -8.08 -5.48 10.92
CA ARG A 22 -7.33 -5.05 12.12
C ARG A 22 -6.13 -4.15 11.76
N LEU A 23 -6.34 -3.13 10.91
CA LEU A 23 -5.26 -2.28 10.39
C LEU A 23 -4.52 -1.49 11.48
N SER A 24 -5.18 -1.19 12.60
CA SER A 24 -4.52 -0.61 13.78
C SER A 24 -3.49 -1.55 14.42
N THR A 25 -3.73 -2.86 14.34
CA THR A 25 -2.76 -3.86 14.79
C THR A 25 -1.58 -3.92 13.83
N GLU A 26 -1.82 -3.84 12.53
CA GLU A 26 -0.78 -3.81 11.51
C GLU A 26 0.12 -2.57 11.62
N ASP A 27 -0.47 -1.37 11.74
CA ASP A 27 0.26 -0.10 11.99
C ASP A 27 1.21 -0.25 13.19
N ARG A 28 0.67 -0.71 14.33
CA ARG A 28 1.46 -0.93 15.56
C ARG A 28 2.63 -1.88 15.32
N VAL A 29 2.39 -3.00 14.63
CA VAL A 29 3.42 -4.01 14.34
C VAL A 29 4.50 -3.46 13.41
N ILE A 30 4.14 -2.71 12.36
CA ILE A 30 5.10 -2.08 11.44
C ILE A 30 5.99 -1.09 12.20
N ARG A 31 5.39 -0.18 12.99
CA ARG A 31 6.15 0.81 13.77
C ARG A 31 7.10 0.15 14.76
N GLU A 32 6.62 -0.86 15.46
CA GLU A 32 7.42 -1.59 16.44
C GLU A 32 8.58 -2.35 15.77
N SER A 33 8.34 -2.96 14.62
CA SER A 33 9.36 -3.68 13.86
C SER A 33 10.47 -2.76 13.37
N ILE A 34 10.12 -1.56 12.87
CA ILE A 34 11.10 -0.54 12.48
C ILE A 34 11.87 -0.06 13.72
N ARG A 35 11.18 0.21 14.84
CA ARG A 35 11.82 0.66 16.09
C ARG A 35 12.86 -0.33 16.62
N LEU A 36 12.55 -1.63 16.56
CA LEU A 36 13.44 -2.71 17.00
C LEU A 36 14.55 -3.05 15.99
N SER A 37 14.44 -2.58 14.75
CA SER A 37 15.42 -2.86 13.69
C SER A 37 16.77 -2.17 13.95
N ARG A 38 17.84 -2.85 13.52
CA ARG A 38 19.19 -2.25 13.41
C ARG A 38 19.19 -1.01 12.50
N TYR A 39 18.31 -0.97 11.49
CA TYR A 39 18.24 0.06 10.46
C TYR A 39 17.18 1.13 10.73
N ARG A 40 16.70 1.27 11.98
CA ARG A 40 15.64 2.23 12.34
C ARG A 40 15.88 3.68 11.92
N ASN A 41 17.14 4.09 11.82
CA ASN A 41 17.52 5.45 11.42
C ASN A 41 17.61 5.61 9.89
N ASP A 42 17.59 4.50 9.15
CA ASP A 42 17.66 4.49 7.68
C ASP A 42 16.26 4.40 7.05
N ILE A 43 15.19 4.32 7.86
CA ILE A 43 13.80 4.19 7.40
C ILE A 43 12.97 5.36 7.92
N SER A 44 12.42 6.16 7.00
CA SER A 44 11.36 7.14 7.30
C SER A 44 10.00 6.51 7.04
N LEU A 45 9.07 6.61 7.99
CA LEU A 45 7.74 6.01 7.86
C LEU A 45 6.64 7.07 7.87
N THR A 46 5.95 7.19 6.74
CA THR A 46 4.75 8.03 6.59
C THR A 46 3.54 7.11 6.52
N ILE A 47 2.61 7.23 7.47
CA ILE A 47 1.38 6.42 7.51
C ILE A 47 0.17 7.30 7.16
N ARG A 48 -0.72 6.75 6.35
CA ARG A 48 -2.05 7.29 6.05
C ARG A 48 -3.10 6.21 6.29
N HIS A 49 -4.17 6.61 6.95
CA HIS A 49 -5.36 5.80 7.20
C HIS A 49 -6.52 6.35 6.37
N ALA A 50 -7.58 5.57 6.19
CA ALA A 50 -8.81 5.98 5.49
C ALA A 50 -8.53 6.63 4.12
N THR A 51 -7.58 6.03 3.39
CA THR A 51 -6.95 6.70 2.26
C THR A 51 -7.73 6.44 0.98
N THR A 52 -8.25 7.52 0.40
CA THR A 52 -8.80 7.52 -0.96
C THR A 52 -7.68 7.48 -2.01
N VAL A 53 -8.00 7.26 -3.28
CA VAL A 53 -7.00 7.45 -4.36
C VAL A 53 -6.46 8.88 -4.38
N HIS A 54 -7.27 9.87 -3.99
CA HIS A 54 -6.83 11.26 -3.90
C HIS A 54 -5.81 11.48 -2.77
N ASP A 55 -5.99 10.83 -1.63
CA ASP A 55 -5.04 10.90 -0.52
C ASP A 55 -3.72 10.18 -0.82
N LEU A 56 -3.79 9.03 -1.52
CA LEU A 56 -2.60 8.35 -2.03
C LEU A 56 -1.83 9.26 -3.00
N ARG A 57 -2.53 9.84 -3.99
CA ARG A 57 -1.94 10.77 -4.95
C ARG A 57 -1.30 11.97 -4.27
N ARG A 58 -2.01 12.59 -3.32
CA ARG A 58 -1.49 13.75 -2.57
C ARG A 58 -0.24 13.38 -1.79
N SER A 59 -0.25 12.23 -1.11
CA SER A 59 0.93 11.77 -0.37
C SER A 59 2.14 11.62 -1.28
N LEU A 60 1.97 10.98 -2.45
CA LEU A 60 3.04 10.83 -3.44
C LEU A 60 3.52 12.16 -4.05
N LEU A 61 2.69 13.21 -4.04
CA LEU A 61 3.09 14.56 -4.49
C LEU A 61 3.86 15.33 -3.40
N ASP A 62 3.55 15.11 -2.13
CA ASP A 62 4.11 15.85 -1.01
C ASP A 62 5.56 15.43 -0.69
N GLU A 63 5.89 14.16 -0.91
CA GLU A 63 7.18 13.55 -0.54
C GLU A 63 7.61 12.47 -1.54
N ASP A 64 8.92 12.32 -1.76
CA ASP A 64 9.48 11.22 -2.56
C ASP A 64 9.56 9.94 -1.72
N PHE A 65 8.88 8.88 -2.18
CA PHE A 65 8.91 7.55 -1.57
C PHE A 65 9.69 6.55 -2.42
N GLN A 66 10.41 5.64 -1.75
CA GLN A 66 11.06 4.49 -2.39
C GLN A 66 10.21 3.22 -2.27
N ILE A 67 9.41 3.13 -1.22
CA ILE A 67 8.53 2.00 -0.96
C ILE A 67 7.11 2.50 -0.69
N VAL A 68 6.13 1.88 -1.34
CA VAL A 68 4.71 2.09 -1.05
C VAL A 68 4.10 0.77 -0.59
N HIS A 69 3.58 0.73 0.63
CA HIS A 69 2.84 -0.40 1.17
C HIS A 69 1.36 -0.04 1.24
N ILE A 70 0.52 -0.83 0.62
CA ILE A 70 -0.93 -0.69 0.71
C ILE A 70 -1.49 -1.93 1.37
N SER A 71 -2.20 -1.73 2.49
CA SER A 71 -2.93 -2.78 3.18
C SER A 71 -4.42 -2.47 3.18
N GLY A 72 -5.21 -3.48 2.86
CA GLY A 72 -6.65 -3.33 2.74
C GLY A 72 -7.31 -4.57 2.13
N HIS A 73 -8.54 -4.40 1.67
CA HIS A 73 -9.23 -5.45 0.94
C HIS A 73 -8.74 -5.54 -0.50
N GLY A 74 -8.82 -6.74 -1.05
CA GLY A 74 -8.71 -6.95 -2.47
C GLY A 74 -9.78 -7.93 -2.93
N THR A 75 -10.10 -7.83 -4.20
CA THR A 75 -11.15 -8.59 -4.88
C THR A 75 -10.56 -9.19 -6.14
N GLY A 76 -11.28 -10.10 -6.81
CA GLY A 76 -10.88 -10.56 -8.14
C GLY A 76 -10.79 -9.45 -9.20
N SER A 77 -11.31 -8.25 -8.90
CA SER A 77 -11.20 -7.04 -9.72
C SER A 77 -10.09 -6.07 -9.29
N GLY A 78 -9.30 -6.41 -8.27
CA GLY A 78 -8.17 -5.62 -7.79
C GLY A 78 -8.31 -5.08 -6.38
N LEU A 79 -7.41 -4.15 -6.05
CA LEU A 79 -7.30 -3.48 -4.75
C LEU A 79 -8.54 -2.64 -4.44
N VAL A 80 -9.01 -2.69 -3.20
CA VAL A 80 -10.12 -1.87 -2.70
C VAL A 80 -9.58 -0.71 -1.88
N LEU A 81 -9.98 0.51 -2.24
CA LEU A 81 -9.70 1.77 -1.55
C LEU A 81 -11.00 2.45 -1.14
N GLU A 82 -10.88 3.61 -0.48
CA GLU A 82 -12.03 4.43 -0.09
C GLU A 82 -12.40 5.43 -1.20
N ASP A 83 -13.69 5.67 -1.40
CA ASP A 83 -14.19 6.87 -2.07
C ASP A 83 -14.28 8.06 -1.09
N ASP A 84 -14.66 9.24 -1.58
CA ASP A 84 -14.78 10.46 -0.75
C ASP A 84 -15.86 10.36 0.35
N ALA A 85 -16.76 9.38 0.24
CA ALA A 85 -17.75 9.06 1.27
C ALA A 85 -17.26 7.92 2.20
N GLY A 86 -16.04 7.42 2.05
CA GLY A 86 -15.54 6.25 2.80
C GLY A 86 -16.22 4.93 2.40
N GLY A 87 -16.82 4.87 1.21
CA GLY A 87 -17.37 3.66 0.60
C GLY A 87 -16.34 2.90 -0.23
N ILE A 88 -16.76 1.77 -0.80
CA ILE A 88 -15.89 0.90 -1.61
C ILE A 88 -15.59 1.56 -2.95
N TYR A 89 -14.29 1.73 -3.24
CA TYR A 89 -13.80 2.12 -4.54
C TYR A 89 -12.75 1.14 -5.05
N VAL A 90 -12.91 0.64 -6.27
CA VAL A 90 -11.94 -0.23 -6.94
C VAL A 90 -11.32 0.56 -8.09
N PRO A 91 -10.14 1.17 -7.91
CA PRO A 91 -9.47 1.85 -9.01
C PRO A 91 -9.16 0.88 -10.16
N PRO A 92 -9.29 1.32 -11.42
CA PRO A 92 -8.79 0.54 -12.54
C PRO A 92 -7.31 0.24 -12.35
N GLN A 93 -6.91 -1.00 -12.58
CA GLN A 93 -5.53 -1.44 -12.38
C GLN A 93 -4.53 -0.60 -13.18
N GLN A 94 -4.85 -0.28 -14.45
CA GLN A 94 -4.01 0.57 -15.28
C GLN A 94 -3.84 1.97 -14.67
N ALA A 95 -4.87 2.51 -14.02
CA ALA A 95 -4.77 3.81 -13.36
C ALA A 95 -3.83 3.78 -12.13
N LEU A 96 -3.74 2.65 -11.42
CA LEU A 96 -2.75 2.45 -10.35
C LEU A 96 -1.34 2.28 -10.91
N ALA A 97 -1.19 1.53 -12.01
CA ALA A 97 0.09 1.38 -12.70
C ALA A 97 0.62 2.74 -13.18
N ASP A 98 -0.21 3.50 -13.90
CA ASP A 98 0.14 4.84 -14.39
C ASP A 98 0.51 5.78 -13.24
N LEU A 99 -0.22 5.68 -12.12
CA LEU A 99 0.08 6.45 -10.92
C LEU A 99 1.48 6.15 -10.39
N PHE A 100 1.84 4.88 -10.17
CA PHE A 100 3.15 4.56 -9.61
C PHE A 100 4.29 4.84 -10.61
N GLN A 101 4.09 4.58 -11.91
CA GLN A 101 5.10 4.84 -12.93
C GLN A 101 5.44 6.32 -13.12
N ALA A 102 4.53 7.22 -12.72
CA ALA A 102 4.76 8.65 -12.69
C ALA A 102 5.88 9.03 -11.69
N TYR A 103 6.12 8.23 -10.65
CA TYR A 103 7.11 8.49 -9.61
C TYR A 103 8.30 7.54 -9.74
N LYS A 104 9.37 8.00 -10.39
CA LYS A 104 10.58 7.19 -10.64
C LYS A 104 11.34 6.81 -9.37
N SER A 105 11.10 7.48 -8.25
CA SER A 105 11.68 7.15 -6.95
C SER A 105 11.17 5.82 -6.41
N ILE A 106 9.95 5.41 -6.76
CA ILE A 106 9.33 4.18 -6.25
C ILE A 106 10.05 2.96 -6.83
N GLN A 107 10.69 2.19 -5.95
CA GLN A 107 11.39 0.95 -6.31
C GLN A 107 10.59 -0.28 -5.93
N CYS A 108 9.72 -0.18 -4.92
CA CYS A 108 8.95 -1.31 -4.42
C CYS A 108 7.51 -0.91 -4.10
N VAL A 109 6.55 -1.72 -4.56
CA VAL A 109 5.15 -1.66 -4.13
C VAL A 109 4.76 -2.96 -3.44
N ILE A 110 4.21 -2.86 -2.24
CA ILE A 110 3.68 -3.98 -1.46
C ILE A 110 2.15 -3.86 -1.44
N LEU A 111 1.45 -4.86 -1.95
CA LEU A 111 0.00 -4.97 -1.96
C LEU A 111 -0.41 -6.05 -0.96
N ASN A 112 -0.60 -5.66 0.29
CA ASN A 112 -1.09 -6.54 1.35
C ASN A 112 -2.63 -6.59 1.32
N ALA A 113 -3.17 -7.17 0.26
CA ALA A 113 -4.62 -7.33 0.04
C ALA A 113 -4.92 -8.68 -0.62
N CYS A 114 -6.02 -9.34 -0.24
CA CYS A 114 -6.44 -10.62 -0.83
C CYS A 114 -6.58 -10.52 -2.36
N TYR A 115 -6.15 -11.54 -3.10
CA TYR A 115 -6.19 -11.55 -4.58
C TYR A 115 -5.46 -10.38 -5.25
N SER A 116 -4.48 -9.76 -4.57
CA SER A 116 -3.62 -8.74 -5.18
C SER A 116 -2.68 -9.28 -6.27
N ILE A 117 -2.62 -10.61 -6.44
CA ILE A 117 -2.09 -11.27 -7.62
C ILE A 117 -3.24 -11.98 -8.33
N SER A 118 -4.03 -11.26 -9.09
CA SER A 118 -4.66 -11.89 -10.25
C SER A 118 -3.57 -12.10 -11.32
N GLN A 119 -3.60 -13.24 -12.02
CA GLN A 119 -2.45 -13.70 -12.83
C GLN A 119 -2.03 -12.64 -13.87
N GLY A 120 -0.73 -12.26 -13.88
CA GLY A 120 -0.16 -11.28 -14.82
C GLY A 120 -0.24 -9.81 -14.38
N GLU A 121 -0.88 -9.52 -13.25
CA GLU A 121 -1.23 -8.15 -12.86
C GLU A 121 -0.13 -7.36 -12.14
N LEU A 122 0.74 -8.00 -11.36
CA LEU A 122 1.80 -7.30 -10.63
C LEU A 122 2.86 -6.69 -11.55
N MET A 123 3.07 -7.30 -12.73
CA MET A 123 4.05 -6.81 -13.71
C MET A 123 3.56 -5.57 -14.45
N SER A 124 2.25 -5.32 -14.50
CA SER A 124 1.71 -4.14 -15.19
C SER A 124 2.01 -2.84 -14.45
N LEU A 125 2.33 -2.89 -13.15
CA LEU A 125 2.71 -1.71 -12.38
C LEU A 125 4.01 -1.06 -12.89
N GLY A 126 4.86 -1.76 -13.63
CA GLY A 126 6.10 -1.20 -14.17
C GLY A 126 7.09 -0.71 -13.11
N ILE A 127 6.97 -1.25 -11.89
CA ILE A 127 7.85 -0.98 -10.75
C ILE A 127 8.89 -2.10 -10.65
N PRO A 128 10.15 -1.79 -10.28
CA PRO A 128 11.22 -2.79 -10.21
C PRO A 128 10.86 -4.01 -9.34
N PHE A 129 10.18 -3.78 -8.22
CA PHE A 129 9.72 -4.83 -7.32
C PHE A 129 8.25 -4.63 -6.96
N THR A 130 7.47 -5.71 -7.08
CA THR A 130 6.10 -5.75 -6.59
C THR A 130 5.90 -7.00 -5.75
N ILE A 131 5.39 -6.83 -4.53
CA ILE A 131 5.03 -7.91 -3.61
C ILE A 131 3.50 -7.92 -3.49
N GLY A 132 2.87 -9.07 -3.71
CA GLY A 132 1.43 -9.24 -3.58
C GLY A 132 1.06 -10.60 -2.98
N MET A 133 -0.23 -10.87 -2.90
CA MET A 133 -0.83 -12.09 -2.33
C MET A 133 -1.65 -12.84 -3.40
N GLU A 134 -1.31 -14.10 -3.64
CA GLU A 134 -1.90 -14.94 -4.71
C GLU A 134 -3.32 -15.45 -4.43
N GLY A 135 -3.77 -15.35 -3.18
CA GLY A 135 -5.11 -15.80 -2.81
C GLY A 135 -5.64 -15.10 -1.56
N SER A 136 -6.82 -15.53 -1.13
CA SER A 136 -7.34 -15.18 0.19
C SER A 136 -6.48 -15.84 1.26
N ILE A 137 -5.86 -15.04 2.13
CA ILE A 137 -5.49 -15.57 3.46
C ILE A 137 -6.81 -15.73 4.21
N GLY A 138 -7.05 -16.91 4.78
CA GLY A 138 -8.21 -17.16 5.62
C GLY A 138 -8.31 -16.04 6.65
N CYS A 139 -9.37 -15.24 6.56
CA CYS A 139 -9.84 -14.52 7.73
C CYS A 139 -10.42 -15.62 8.62
N ASP A 140 -9.56 -16.23 9.43
CA ASP A 140 -9.99 -17.21 10.43
C ASP A 140 -11.09 -16.53 11.27
N LEU A 141 -12.30 -17.05 11.12
CA LEU A 141 -13.50 -16.69 11.87
C LEU A 141 -13.36 -17.13 13.33
#